data_AF-A0A849ZB33-F1
#
_entry.id   AF-A0A849ZB33-F1
#
_cell.length_a   1.000
_cell.length_b   1.000
_cell.length_c   1.000
_cell.angle_alpha   90.00
_cell.angle_beta   90.00
_cell.angle_gamma   90.00
#
_symmetry.space_group_name_H-M   'P 1'
#
loop_
_entity.id
_entity.type
_entity.pdbx_description
1 polymer ?
#
loop_
_entity_poly.entity_id
_entity_poly.type
_entity_poly.pdbx_seq_one_letter_code
_entity_poly.pdbx_strand_id
1 'polypeptide(L)'
;MAALVFASGGCELIASVDHDKIPQGGGAPIGGGGGGTTTATTTGMGGTGGTGGSEMCVASECPDPGSDCLAKACDGDVCGEPTNVPADSACASAPGEGGGGGGNVMAGVCDGMGLCVECNGNAQCTAPEVCDTDAHQCVPAACQNGMLDPGETDTDCGGDDCGPCINGDACVDEGDCLSGFCDNLVCAACTNTGDCGANQWCDTTVMGGTCVATKADGITCGASDECMSGQCPSNGTGQPQVCCNTACNAGCKACIAAMTAGNDGVCSDVDVGQDPKDACTDTATNCQADACAAGGVCANETAGDACGSGPMCAGSTLNPQDTCDAAGACQGGTAAACPDNFACNGATACFSGTCADHVQCAAGFFCGGFMGAGGTAGDCTAKLANGQTCAVNEECTSNNCNALMCAP
;
A
#
# COMPACT_ATOMS: atom_id res chain seq x y z
N MET A 1 -1.92 68.72 18.30
CA MET A 1 -0.83 69.01 17.33
C MET A 1 0.30 68.06 17.68
N ALA A 2 0.77 67.10 16.87
CA ALA A 2 0.55 66.81 15.47
C ALA A 2 0.89 65.34 15.17
N ALA A 3 0.23 64.81 14.13
CA ALA A 3 0.60 63.72 13.21
C ALA A 3 1.07 62.36 13.78
N LEU A 4 0.15 61.40 13.79
CA LEU A 4 0.45 59.97 13.67
C LEU A 4 0.20 59.58 12.20
N VAL A 5 1.27 59.18 11.50
CA VAL A 5 1.26 58.80 10.09
C VAL A 5 0.74 57.36 9.98
N PHE A 6 -0.36 57.16 9.24
CA PHE A 6 -0.80 55.85 8.78
C PHE A 6 -0.02 55.47 7.51
N ALA A 7 0.74 54.38 7.57
CA ALA A 7 1.28 53.72 6.39
C ALA A 7 0.21 52.74 5.87
N SER A 8 -0.34 53.05 4.69
CA SER A 8 -1.16 52.14 3.89
C SER A 8 -0.27 51.06 3.29
N GLY A 9 -0.36 49.83 3.80
CA GLY A 9 0.13 48.65 3.10
C GLY A 9 -0.84 48.29 1.98
N GLY A 10 -0.36 48.30 0.74
CA GLY A 10 -1.13 47.93 -0.44
C GLY A 10 -1.40 46.43 -0.48
N CYS A 11 -2.59 46.06 -0.99
CA CYS A 11 -2.83 44.74 -1.55
C CYS A 11 -1.99 44.60 -2.83
N GLU A 12 -1.04 43.69 -2.82
CA GLU A 12 -0.50 43.11 -4.06
C GLU A 12 -1.45 42.02 -4.51
N LEU A 13 -2.03 42.21 -5.70
CA LEU A 13 -2.68 41.17 -6.47
C LEU A 13 -1.59 40.17 -6.89
N ILE A 14 -1.64 38.94 -6.36
CA ILE A 14 -0.86 37.83 -6.92
C ILE A 14 -1.53 37.47 -8.24
N ALA A 15 -0.89 37.86 -9.33
CA ALA A 15 -1.25 37.49 -10.69
C ALA A 15 -0.89 36.02 -10.98
N SER A 16 -1.76 35.39 -11.77
CA SER A 16 -1.54 34.23 -12.65
C SER A 16 -0.97 32.96 -12.02
N VAL A 17 -1.84 31.95 -11.89
CA VAL A 17 -1.44 30.54 -11.83
C VAL A 17 -0.88 30.15 -13.20
N ASP A 18 0.40 29.79 -13.23
CA ASP A 18 1.11 29.24 -14.40
C ASP A 18 0.79 27.74 -14.48
N HIS A 19 0.00 27.35 -15.49
CA HIS A 19 -0.54 25.99 -15.64
C HIS A 19 0.50 24.97 -16.18
N ASP A 20 1.71 25.41 -16.51
CA ASP A 20 2.77 24.58 -17.11
C ASP A 20 3.60 23.77 -16.08
N LYS A 21 3.18 23.75 -14.80
CA LYS A 21 3.90 23.03 -13.72
C LYS A 21 3.08 21.99 -12.96
N ILE A 22 1.92 21.59 -13.44
CA ILE A 22 1.22 20.42 -12.90
C ILE A 22 1.81 19.16 -13.56
N PRO A 23 2.42 18.23 -12.81
CA PRO A 23 2.86 16.96 -13.38
C PRO A 23 1.63 16.13 -13.77
N GLN A 24 1.49 15.81 -15.05
CA GLN A 24 0.48 14.86 -15.51
C GLN A 24 0.81 13.46 -14.97
N GLY A 25 -0.02 12.98 -14.05
CA GLY A 25 -0.01 11.60 -13.56
C GLY A 25 -0.63 10.67 -14.60
N GLY A 26 0.14 9.65 -14.99
CA GLY A 26 -0.23 8.72 -16.06
C GLY A 26 -1.48 7.89 -15.77
N GLY A 27 -2.37 7.83 -16.78
CA GLY A 27 -3.46 6.86 -16.83
C GLY A 27 -2.94 5.46 -17.15
N ALA A 28 -3.25 4.50 -16.28
CA ALA A 28 -3.14 3.09 -16.56
C ALA A 28 -4.38 2.61 -17.38
N PRO A 29 -4.22 1.60 -18.26
CA PRO A 29 -5.26 1.21 -19.21
C PRO A 29 -6.38 0.37 -18.58
N ILE A 30 -7.59 0.65 -19.05
CA ILE A 30 -8.85 -0.07 -18.82
C ILE A 30 -8.80 -1.47 -19.48
N GLY A 31 -8.77 -2.53 -18.66
CA GLY A 31 -8.85 -3.92 -19.09
C GLY A 31 -10.30 -4.41 -19.20
N GLY A 32 -10.84 -4.46 -20.41
CA GLY A 32 -12.12 -5.09 -20.72
C GLY A 32 -11.99 -6.60 -20.93
N GLY A 33 -12.44 -7.40 -19.94
CA GLY A 33 -12.53 -8.85 -20.04
C GLY A 33 -13.93 -9.32 -20.46
N GLY A 34 -14.08 -9.80 -21.70
CA GLY A 34 -15.29 -10.45 -22.20
C GLY A 34 -14.96 -11.78 -22.87
N GLY A 35 -15.13 -12.89 -22.14
CA GLY A 35 -14.89 -14.26 -22.63
C GLY A 35 -16.05 -14.78 -23.46
N GLY A 36 -15.81 -15.04 -24.75
CA GLY A 36 -16.70 -15.78 -25.65
C GLY A 36 -15.96 -16.95 -26.30
N THR A 37 -16.31 -18.16 -25.90
CA THR A 37 -15.77 -19.42 -26.43
C THR A 37 -16.39 -19.77 -27.78
N THR A 38 -15.60 -19.87 -28.86
CA THR A 38 -15.90 -20.75 -29.99
C THR A 38 -14.64 -21.36 -30.58
N THR A 39 -14.60 -22.68 -30.61
CA THR A 39 -13.66 -23.54 -31.32
C THR A 39 -13.79 -23.41 -32.84
N ALA A 40 -12.69 -23.22 -33.56
CA ALA A 40 -12.58 -23.64 -34.96
C ALA A 40 -11.12 -23.94 -35.34
N THR A 41 -10.97 -25.08 -35.99
CA THR A 41 -9.75 -25.78 -36.37
C THR A 41 -9.18 -25.32 -37.73
N THR A 42 -7.86 -25.54 -37.86
CA THR A 42 -7.08 -25.97 -39.05
C THR A 42 -6.63 -24.99 -40.15
N THR A 43 -5.30 -25.09 -40.38
CA THR A 43 -4.50 -25.02 -41.64
C THR A 43 -4.27 -23.68 -42.35
N GLY A 44 -2.99 -23.37 -42.60
CA GLY A 44 -2.58 -22.71 -43.85
C GLY A 44 -1.41 -21.72 -43.78
N MET A 45 -0.19 -22.24 -43.95
CA MET A 45 0.94 -21.69 -44.73
C MET A 45 1.38 -20.21 -44.57
N GLY A 46 2.62 -20.06 -44.09
CA GLY A 46 3.74 -19.51 -44.88
C GLY A 46 3.59 -18.11 -45.49
N GLY A 47 4.21 -17.12 -44.82
CA GLY A 47 4.56 -15.84 -45.40
C GLY A 47 5.81 -15.27 -44.73
N THR A 48 6.97 -15.50 -45.34
CA THR A 48 8.23 -14.80 -45.03
C THR A 48 8.32 -13.53 -45.87
N GLY A 49 8.75 -12.43 -45.26
CA GLY A 49 9.40 -11.34 -45.97
C GLY A 49 8.57 -10.07 -46.14
N GLY A 50 8.60 -9.22 -45.11
CA GLY A 50 8.40 -7.79 -45.26
C GLY A 50 9.62 -7.09 -44.66
N THR A 51 10.56 -6.67 -45.51
CA THR A 51 11.60 -5.72 -45.10
C THR A 51 10.91 -4.40 -44.76
N GLY A 52 10.98 -4.02 -43.48
CA GLY A 52 10.46 -2.74 -42.98
C GLY A 52 11.05 -1.58 -43.76
N GLY A 53 10.22 -0.97 -44.61
CA GLY A 53 10.22 0.47 -44.71
C GLY A 53 9.64 0.98 -43.39
N SER A 54 10.30 1.95 -42.77
CA SER A 54 9.73 2.74 -41.68
C SER A 54 8.45 3.41 -42.19
N GLU A 55 7.30 2.75 -42.03
CA GLU A 55 5.99 3.37 -42.22
C GLU A 55 5.83 4.38 -41.09
N MET A 56 5.83 5.64 -41.48
CA MET A 56 5.58 6.76 -40.58
C MET A 56 4.20 6.58 -39.95
N CYS A 57 4.05 6.98 -38.69
CA CYS A 57 2.77 6.93 -37.98
C CYS A 57 1.65 7.54 -38.85
N VAL A 58 0.56 6.79 -39.04
CA VAL A 58 -0.64 7.26 -39.72
C VAL A 58 -1.70 7.53 -38.66
N ALA A 59 -2.14 8.78 -38.52
CA ALA A 59 -3.05 9.20 -37.46
C ALA A 59 -4.34 8.35 -37.40
N SER A 60 -4.84 7.84 -38.53
CA SER A 60 -6.02 6.96 -38.55
C SER A 60 -5.83 5.63 -37.84
N GLU A 61 -4.60 5.14 -37.75
CA GLU A 61 -4.22 3.86 -37.13
C GLU A 61 -3.94 3.99 -35.63
N CYS A 62 -3.87 5.22 -35.10
CA CYS A 62 -3.74 5.45 -33.68
C CYS A 62 -5.02 5.06 -32.92
N PRO A 63 -4.91 4.69 -31.63
CA PRO A 63 -6.07 4.46 -30.77
C PRO A 63 -7.05 5.63 -30.81
N ASP A 64 -8.33 5.32 -30.66
CA ASP A 64 -9.36 6.35 -30.50
C ASP A 64 -9.15 7.06 -29.15
N PRO A 65 -9.03 8.40 -29.12
CA PRO A 65 -8.90 9.15 -27.88
C PRO A 65 -10.18 9.15 -27.02
N GLY A 66 -11.28 8.57 -27.52
CA GLY A 66 -12.52 8.39 -26.76
C GLY A 66 -13.42 9.63 -26.72
N SER A 67 -13.07 10.68 -27.45
CA SER A 67 -13.86 11.90 -27.65
C SER A 67 -13.78 12.32 -29.12
N ASP A 68 -14.91 12.64 -29.72
CA ASP A 68 -14.99 13.21 -31.07
C ASP A 68 -14.29 14.57 -31.18
N CYS A 69 -14.07 15.23 -30.04
CA CYS A 69 -13.39 16.52 -29.94
C CYS A 69 -11.88 16.39 -29.74
N LEU A 70 -11.35 15.17 -29.78
CA LEU A 70 -9.93 14.87 -29.79
C LEU A 70 -9.55 14.22 -31.12
N ALA A 71 -8.68 14.89 -31.87
CA ALA A 71 -8.15 14.34 -33.11
C ALA A 71 -6.95 13.43 -32.82
N LYS A 72 -6.94 12.25 -33.45
CA LYS A 72 -5.78 11.35 -33.43
C LYS A 72 -4.56 12.08 -33.99
N ALA A 73 -3.43 11.95 -33.30
CA ALA A 73 -2.19 12.62 -33.67
C ALA A 73 -1.00 11.66 -33.73
N CYS A 74 -0.01 12.04 -34.53
CA CYS A 74 1.29 11.36 -34.62
C CYS A 74 2.38 12.34 -34.21
N ASP A 75 3.27 11.90 -33.32
CA ASP A 75 4.50 12.61 -32.99
C ASP A 75 5.69 11.78 -33.48
N GLY A 76 6.22 12.13 -34.65
CA GLY A 76 7.20 11.32 -35.37
C GLY A 76 6.62 9.98 -35.83
N ASP A 77 7.27 8.88 -35.45
CA ASP A 77 6.89 7.51 -35.84
C ASP A 77 6.00 6.80 -34.81
N VAL A 78 5.55 7.50 -33.77
CA VAL A 78 4.64 6.96 -32.74
C VAL A 78 3.36 7.79 -32.65
N CYS A 79 2.28 7.18 -32.16
CA CYS A 79 1.07 7.93 -31.81
C CYS A 79 1.41 8.93 -30.71
N GLY A 80 1.10 10.20 -30.98
CA GLY A 80 1.33 11.31 -30.05
C GLY A 80 0.08 11.61 -29.22
N GLU A 81 0.20 12.61 -28.36
CA GLU A 81 -0.94 13.14 -27.61
C GLU A 81 -2.00 13.70 -28.58
N PRO A 82 -3.29 13.35 -28.39
CA PRO A 82 -4.35 13.83 -29.25
C PRO A 82 -4.41 15.37 -29.22
N THR A 83 -4.80 15.96 -30.34
CA THR A 83 -4.94 17.42 -30.42
C THR A 83 -6.40 17.82 -30.38
N ASN A 84 -6.71 18.92 -29.71
CA ASN A 84 -8.07 19.42 -29.60
C ASN A 84 -8.62 19.80 -30.97
N VAL A 85 -9.81 19.29 -31.27
CA VAL A 85 -10.61 19.73 -32.41
C VAL A 85 -11.07 21.17 -32.14
N PRO A 86 -11.12 22.05 -33.16
CA PRO A 86 -11.55 23.43 -32.97
C PRO A 86 -12.93 23.54 -32.31
N ALA A 87 -13.09 24.56 -31.47
CA ALA A 87 -14.37 24.88 -30.86
C ALA A 87 -15.48 25.00 -31.92
N ASP A 88 -16.71 24.66 -31.54
CA ASP A 88 -17.92 24.67 -32.37
C ASP A 88 -17.97 23.61 -33.49
N SER A 89 -16.99 22.70 -33.53
CA SER A 89 -17.05 21.51 -34.39
C SER A 89 -18.10 20.53 -33.85
N ALA A 90 -18.90 19.93 -34.72
CA ALA A 90 -19.95 19.00 -34.30
C ALA A 90 -19.36 17.70 -33.70
N CYS A 91 -19.99 17.21 -32.63
CA CYS A 91 -19.66 15.94 -31.98
C CYS A 91 -20.93 15.15 -31.63
N ALA A 92 -20.82 13.82 -31.58
CA ALA A 92 -21.97 12.93 -31.54
C ALA A 92 -22.44 12.56 -30.13
N SER A 93 -21.70 12.91 -29.07
CA SER A 93 -22.09 12.63 -27.68
C SER A 93 -21.40 13.58 -26.69
N ALA A 94 -22.16 14.53 -26.15
CA ALA A 94 -21.73 15.24 -24.94
C ALA A 94 -21.81 14.26 -23.75
N PRO A 95 -20.81 14.19 -22.85
CA PRO A 95 -20.92 13.41 -21.63
C PRO A 95 -21.91 14.10 -20.67
N GLY A 96 -23.11 13.55 -20.51
CA GLY A 96 -24.11 14.01 -19.55
C GLY A 96 -25.20 12.96 -19.39
N GLU A 97 -25.29 12.37 -18.19
CA GLU A 97 -26.22 11.27 -17.89
C GLU A 97 -27.67 11.75 -17.78
N GLY A 98 -28.48 11.31 -18.75
CA GLY A 98 -29.92 11.00 -18.71
C GLY A 98 -30.89 11.68 -17.73
N GLY A 99 -31.90 12.35 -18.30
CA GLY A 99 -33.26 12.28 -17.77
C GLY A 99 -34.24 13.36 -18.25
N GLY A 100 -34.99 13.10 -19.35
CA GLY A 100 -36.15 13.95 -19.69
C GLY A 100 -36.58 13.84 -21.16
N GLY A 101 -37.45 12.88 -21.48
CA GLY A 101 -37.82 12.54 -22.86
C GLY A 101 -38.30 13.71 -23.74
N GLY A 102 -37.71 13.83 -24.94
CA GLY A 102 -38.09 14.89 -25.87
C GLY A 102 -37.49 14.88 -27.28
N GLY A 103 -37.01 13.75 -27.82
CA GLY A 103 -37.00 13.54 -29.28
C GLY A 103 -36.13 14.43 -30.19
N ASN A 104 -35.12 15.15 -29.71
CA ASN A 104 -34.09 15.75 -30.56
C ASN A 104 -32.71 15.58 -29.90
N VAL A 105 -31.86 14.70 -30.43
CA VAL A 105 -30.44 14.66 -30.04
C VAL A 105 -29.83 15.94 -30.64
N MET A 106 -29.68 17.00 -29.85
CA MET A 106 -28.90 18.15 -30.31
C MET A 106 -27.48 17.64 -30.51
N ALA A 107 -26.96 17.75 -31.72
CA ALA A 107 -25.56 17.44 -31.99
C ALA A 107 -24.71 18.37 -31.10
N GLY A 108 -23.90 17.80 -30.22
CA GLY A 108 -23.01 18.58 -29.37
C GLY A 108 -21.98 19.35 -30.20
N VAL A 109 -21.30 20.28 -29.56
CA VAL A 109 -20.17 21.01 -30.14
C VAL A 109 -18.91 20.84 -29.30
N CYS A 110 -17.75 20.89 -29.94
CA CYS A 110 -16.48 20.88 -29.23
C CYS A 110 -16.24 22.21 -28.53
N ASP A 111 -15.72 22.19 -27.31
CA ASP A 111 -15.33 23.39 -26.55
C ASP A 111 -13.95 23.97 -26.98
N GLY A 112 -13.21 23.25 -27.83
CA GLY A 112 -11.83 23.59 -28.21
C GLY A 112 -10.78 23.16 -27.20
N MET A 113 -11.20 22.58 -26.07
CA MET A 113 -10.36 21.95 -25.05
C MET A 113 -10.39 20.42 -25.11
N GLY A 114 -11.21 19.84 -25.99
CA GLY A 114 -11.26 18.40 -26.26
C GLY A 114 -12.53 17.72 -25.75
N LEU A 115 -13.46 18.49 -25.17
CA LEU A 115 -14.74 17.99 -24.68
C LEU A 115 -15.86 18.30 -25.67
N CYS A 116 -16.79 17.37 -25.77
CA CYS A 116 -18.06 17.57 -26.46
C CYS A 116 -19.07 18.11 -25.46
N VAL A 117 -19.59 19.31 -25.71
CA VAL A 117 -20.52 20.02 -24.82
C VAL A 117 -21.80 20.39 -25.57
N GLU A 118 -22.83 20.84 -24.87
CA GLU A 118 -24.09 21.21 -25.50
C GLU A 118 -23.99 22.55 -26.25
N CYS A 119 -23.29 23.53 -25.67
CA CYS A 119 -23.12 24.85 -26.27
C CYS A 119 -21.81 25.53 -25.83
N ASN A 120 -21.29 26.41 -26.69
CA ASN A 120 -20.28 27.42 -26.33
C ASN A 120 -20.83 28.86 -26.46
N GLY A 121 -22.09 28.99 -26.85
CA GLY A 121 -22.76 30.26 -27.08
C GLY A 121 -24.22 30.08 -27.46
N ASN A 122 -24.96 31.20 -27.48
CA ASN A 122 -26.42 31.17 -27.66
C ASN A 122 -26.88 30.74 -29.07
N ALA A 123 -25.98 30.73 -30.06
CA ALA A 123 -26.34 30.30 -31.41
C ALA A 123 -26.57 28.78 -31.50
N GLN A 124 -26.03 28.04 -30.53
CA GLN A 124 -26.13 26.59 -30.41
C GLN A 124 -27.39 26.14 -29.65
N CYS A 125 -28.04 27.04 -28.91
CA CYS A 125 -29.28 26.75 -28.17
C CYS A 125 -30.53 27.13 -28.97
N THR A 126 -31.63 26.41 -28.73
CA THR A 126 -32.91 26.73 -29.35
C THR A 126 -33.69 27.68 -28.44
N ALA A 127 -34.03 28.87 -28.95
CA ALA A 127 -34.84 29.83 -28.19
C ALA A 127 -36.11 29.16 -27.62
N PRO A 128 -36.45 29.38 -26.33
CA PRO A 128 -35.97 30.47 -25.48
C PRO A 128 -34.71 30.18 -24.65
N GLU A 129 -34.00 29.08 -24.87
CA GLU A 129 -32.78 28.75 -24.10
C GLU A 129 -31.59 29.64 -24.51
N VAL A 130 -30.72 29.88 -23.53
CA VAL A 130 -29.44 30.58 -23.67
C VAL A 130 -28.34 29.64 -23.22
N CYS A 131 -27.12 29.85 -23.71
CA CYS A 131 -26.00 29.03 -23.29
C CYS A 131 -25.47 29.53 -21.95
N ASP A 132 -25.48 28.68 -20.93
CA ASP A 132 -24.61 28.83 -19.78
C ASP A 132 -23.21 28.44 -20.24
N THR A 133 -22.33 29.44 -20.41
CA THR A 133 -20.96 29.20 -20.87
C THR A 133 -20.04 28.66 -19.79
N ASP A 134 -20.46 28.69 -18.52
CA ASP A 134 -19.70 28.12 -17.41
C ASP A 134 -20.04 26.63 -17.26
N ALA A 135 -21.32 26.25 -17.39
CA ALA A 135 -21.78 24.86 -17.37
C ALA A 135 -21.73 24.17 -18.77
N HIS A 136 -21.58 24.95 -19.84
CA HIS A 136 -21.70 24.52 -21.23
C HIS A 136 -23.02 23.80 -21.57
N GLN A 137 -24.12 24.28 -21.00
CA GLN A 137 -25.47 23.72 -21.14
C GLN A 137 -26.48 24.78 -21.63
N CYS A 138 -27.47 24.34 -22.40
CA CYS A 138 -28.57 25.20 -22.81
C CYS A 138 -29.62 25.26 -21.69
N VAL A 139 -29.68 26.40 -21.00
CA VAL A 139 -30.61 26.63 -19.89
C VAL A 139 -31.70 27.62 -20.30
N PRO A 140 -32.89 27.61 -19.67
CA PRO A 140 -33.90 28.63 -19.90
C PRO A 140 -33.32 30.05 -19.73
N ALA A 141 -33.74 31.00 -20.57
CA ALA A 141 -33.33 32.41 -20.43
C ALA A 141 -33.69 33.05 -19.09
N ALA A 142 -34.51 32.39 -18.26
CA ALA A 142 -34.77 32.78 -16.88
C ALA A 142 -33.46 32.76 -16.06
N CYS A 143 -32.69 31.69 -16.16
CA CYS A 143 -31.47 31.39 -15.41
C CYS A 143 -30.28 32.34 -15.60
N GLN A 144 -30.44 33.45 -16.33
CA GLN A 144 -29.36 34.43 -16.60
C GLN A 144 -29.90 35.85 -16.81
N ASN A 145 -31.10 36.16 -16.31
CA ASN A 145 -31.78 37.44 -16.57
C ASN A 145 -31.67 38.46 -15.43
N GLY A 146 -31.04 38.11 -14.32
CA GLY A 146 -30.84 38.97 -13.15
C GLY A 146 -32.06 39.09 -12.25
N MET A 147 -33.05 38.19 -12.38
CA MET A 147 -34.27 38.18 -11.58
C MET A 147 -34.54 36.79 -11.04
N LEU A 148 -35.00 36.71 -9.79
CA LEU A 148 -35.51 35.46 -9.23
C LEU A 148 -36.85 35.10 -9.88
N ASP A 149 -36.82 34.09 -10.75
CA ASP A 149 -37.97 33.59 -11.50
C ASP A 149 -38.57 32.32 -10.87
N PRO A 150 -39.82 31.93 -11.24
CA PRO A 150 -40.38 30.65 -10.82
C PRO A 150 -39.58 29.49 -11.41
N GLY A 151 -38.99 28.66 -10.55
CA GLY A 151 -38.13 27.54 -10.96
C GLY A 151 -36.71 27.66 -10.42
N GLU A 152 -36.32 28.85 -9.95
CA GLU A 152 -35.04 29.12 -9.31
C GLU A 152 -35.16 29.14 -7.78
N THR A 153 -34.06 28.85 -7.08
CA THR A 153 -33.98 28.98 -5.62
C THR A 153 -33.28 30.25 -5.17
N ASP A 154 -32.35 30.76 -5.97
CA ASP A 154 -31.82 32.13 -5.88
C ASP A 154 -31.71 32.74 -7.29
N THR A 155 -31.39 34.03 -7.36
CA THR A 155 -31.35 34.80 -8.62
C THR A 155 -30.44 34.10 -9.64
N ASP A 156 -31.04 33.67 -10.76
CA ASP A 156 -30.32 33.01 -11.87
C ASP A 156 -29.71 31.63 -11.53
N CYS A 157 -30.14 30.94 -10.45
CA CYS A 157 -29.59 29.63 -10.10
C CYS A 157 -30.55 28.73 -9.28
N GLY A 158 -30.19 27.44 -9.24
CA GLY A 158 -30.89 26.41 -8.49
C GLY A 158 -32.19 25.94 -9.13
N GLY A 159 -32.89 25.06 -8.43
CA GLY A 159 -34.03 24.31 -8.93
C GLY A 159 -33.66 23.31 -10.02
N ASP A 160 -34.69 22.74 -10.65
CA ASP A 160 -34.51 21.69 -11.67
C ASP A 160 -34.04 22.23 -13.04
N ASP A 161 -34.24 23.53 -13.28
CA ASP A 161 -34.11 24.14 -14.61
C ASP A 161 -32.79 24.93 -14.79
N CYS A 162 -32.16 25.37 -13.71
CA CYS A 162 -30.95 26.19 -13.73
C CYS A 162 -29.75 25.46 -13.11
N GLY A 163 -28.54 25.93 -13.40
CA GLY A 163 -27.32 25.42 -12.78
C GLY A 163 -27.29 25.66 -11.26
N PRO A 164 -26.48 24.91 -10.51
CA PRO A 164 -26.46 24.98 -9.06
C PRO A 164 -25.91 26.33 -8.54
N CYS A 165 -26.48 26.83 -7.46
CA CYS A 165 -26.11 28.06 -6.76
C CYS A 165 -24.78 27.93 -5.99
N ILE A 166 -24.10 29.06 -5.81
CA ILE A 166 -22.85 29.11 -5.03
C ILE A 166 -23.13 29.16 -3.52
N ASN A 167 -22.10 28.92 -2.71
CA ASN A 167 -22.21 29.01 -1.26
C ASN A 167 -22.62 30.44 -0.82
N GLY A 168 -23.67 30.53 -0.01
CA GLY A 168 -24.26 31.78 0.50
C GLY A 168 -25.63 32.11 -0.10
N ASP A 169 -25.98 31.49 -1.23
CA ASP A 169 -27.25 31.69 -1.93
C ASP A 169 -28.35 30.77 -1.39
N ALA A 170 -29.61 31.10 -1.68
CA ALA A 170 -30.77 30.35 -1.22
C ALA A 170 -30.94 29.00 -1.96
N CYS A 171 -31.37 28.00 -1.22
CA CYS A 171 -31.63 26.64 -1.70
C CYS A 171 -32.85 26.01 -1.02
N VAL A 172 -33.37 24.95 -1.63
CA VAL A 172 -34.49 24.13 -1.14
C VAL A 172 -34.06 22.67 -0.95
N ASP A 173 -33.17 22.16 -1.80
CA ASP A 173 -32.58 20.83 -1.71
C ASP A 173 -31.06 20.83 -1.94
N GLU A 174 -30.42 19.66 -1.80
CA GLU A 174 -28.97 19.53 -1.96
C GLU A 174 -28.49 19.77 -3.40
N GLY A 175 -29.33 19.48 -4.40
CA GLY A 175 -29.01 19.63 -5.83
C GLY A 175 -28.93 21.09 -6.26
N ASP A 176 -29.64 21.98 -5.56
CA ASP A 176 -29.58 23.43 -5.77
C ASP A 176 -28.19 24.02 -5.51
N CYS A 177 -27.31 23.33 -4.79
CA CYS A 177 -26.03 23.88 -4.35
C CYS A 177 -24.85 23.25 -5.10
N LEU A 178 -23.90 24.08 -5.51
CA LEU A 178 -22.67 23.61 -6.16
C LEU A 178 -21.85 22.71 -5.22
N SER A 179 -21.97 22.94 -3.90
CA SER A 179 -21.38 22.11 -2.86
C SER A 179 -22.11 20.77 -2.65
N GLY A 180 -23.32 20.61 -3.18
CA GLY A 180 -24.21 19.49 -2.83
C GLY A 180 -24.73 19.56 -1.39
N PHE A 181 -24.67 20.72 -0.72
CA PHE A 181 -25.08 20.89 0.68
C PHE A 181 -25.88 22.17 0.90
N CYS A 182 -27.18 21.98 1.19
CA CYS A 182 -28.12 23.04 1.53
C CYS A 182 -28.35 23.07 3.06
N ASP A 183 -27.69 23.99 3.77
CA ASP A 183 -27.83 24.13 5.22
C ASP A 183 -28.85 25.23 5.56
N ASN A 184 -29.95 24.85 6.22
CA ASN A 184 -30.97 25.79 6.65
C ASN A 184 -31.48 26.73 5.53
N LEU A 185 -31.68 26.18 4.33
CA LEU A 185 -32.13 26.89 3.11
C LEU A 185 -31.08 27.85 2.52
N VAL A 186 -29.80 27.65 2.85
CA VAL A 186 -28.68 28.40 2.27
C VAL A 186 -27.57 27.43 1.85
N CYS A 187 -27.05 27.59 0.65
CA CYS A 187 -25.93 26.78 0.17
C CYS A 187 -24.69 27.02 1.03
N ALA A 188 -24.07 25.94 1.47
CA ALA A 188 -22.91 25.99 2.34
C ALA A 188 -21.85 24.98 1.88
N ALA A 189 -20.58 25.27 2.18
CA ALA A 189 -19.55 24.27 2.04
C ALA A 189 -19.75 23.18 3.10
N CYS A 190 -19.63 21.92 2.71
CA CYS A 190 -19.60 20.84 3.69
C CYS A 190 -18.32 20.94 4.53
N THR A 191 -18.38 20.45 5.76
CA THR A 191 -17.24 20.41 6.70
C THR A 191 -16.91 19.01 7.16
N ASN A 192 -17.87 18.09 7.04
CA ASN A 192 -17.72 16.69 7.37
C ASN A 192 -18.70 15.85 6.54
N THR A 193 -18.48 14.55 6.47
CA THR A 193 -19.30 13.60 5.69
C THR A 193 -20.77 13.56 6.12
N GLY A 194 -21.08 13.92 7.38
CA GLY A 194 -22.46 14.00 7.86
C GLY A 194 -23.26 15.16 7.28
N ASP A 195 -22.61 16.13 6.64
CA ASP A 195 -23.25 17.21 5.91
C ASP A 195 -23.72 16.73 4.52
N CYS A 196 -23.22 15.59 4.04
CA CYS A 196 -23.49 15.08 2.70
C CYS A 196 -24.57 13.98 2.68
N GLY A 197 -25.15 13.77 1.50
CA GLY A 197 -26.11 12.69 1.25
C GLY A 197 -25.49 11.29 1.35
N ALA A 198 -26.34 10.27 1.20
CA ALA A 198 -25.89 8.88 1.21
C ALA A 198 -24.91 8.59 0.07
N ASN A 199 -23.86 7.80 0.35
CA ASN A 199 -22.79 7.46 -0.59
C ASN A 199 -22.00 8.68 -1.10
N GLN A 200 -21.94 9.75 -0.32
CA GLN A 200 -21.11 10.91 -0.57
C GLN A 200 -20.17 11.17 0.61
N TRP A 201 -19.09 11.88 0.35
CA TRP A 201 -18.17 12.37 1.36
C TRP A 201 -17.81 13.83 1.10
N CYS A 202 -17.38 14.51 2.16
CA CYS A 202 -17.03 15.91 2.06
C CYS A 202 -15.58 16.08 1.60
N ASP A 203 -15.39 16.43 0.32
CA ASP A 203 -14.09 16.83 -0.20
C ASP A 203 -13.81 18.29 0.11
N THR A 204 -13.13 18.51 1.23
CA THR A 204 -12.71 19.86 1.67
C THR A 204 -11.68 20.52 0.75
N THR A 205 -11.10 19.78 -0.20
CA THR A 205 -10.12 20.32 -1.15
C THR A 205 -10.80 20.97 -2.37
N VAL A 206 -12.05 20.61 -2.65
CA VAL A 206 -12.85 21.18 -3.73
C VAL A 206 -13.67 22.34 -3.17
N MET A 207 -13.35 23.56 -3.61
CA MET A 207 -14.07 24.80 -3.24
C MET A 207 -14.25 25.05 -1.73
N GLY A 208 -13.38 24.46 -0.90
CA GLY A 208 -13.46 24.56 0.56
C GLY A 208 -14.48 23.61 1.22
N GLY A 209 -15.10 22.71 0.45
CA GLY A 209 -16.06 21.70 0.92
C GLY A 209 -17.16 21.42 -0.10
N THR A 210 -17.02 20.32 -0.85
CA THR A 210 -18.05 19.82 -1.77
C THR A 210 -18.36 18.35 -1.47
N CYS A 211 -19.65 18.01 -1.42
CA CYS A 211 -20.13 16.65 -1.34
C CYS A 211 -19.94 15.95 -2.68
N VAL A 212 -19.02 14.98 -2.71
CA VAL A 212 -18.72 14.19 -3.90
C VAL A 212 -19.02 12.72 -3.63
N ALA A 213 -19.29 11.95 -4.69
CA ALA A 213 -19.56 10.53 -4.56
C ALA A 213 -18.40 9.78 -3.88
N THR A 214 -18.72 8.83 -3.01
CA THR A 214 -17.72 7.93 -2.43
C THR A 214 -17.05 7.11 -3.52
N LYS A 215 -15.75 6.89 -3.35
CA LYS A 215 -14.89 6.13 -4.25
C LYS A 215 -15.17 4.63 -4.15
N ALA A 216 -15.09 3.95 -5.29
CA ALA A 216 -15.16 2.50 -5.36
C ALA A 216 -13.90 1.83 -4.78
N ASP A 217 -14.00 0.54 -4.46
CA ASP A 217 -12.86 -0.25 -4.01
C ASP A 217 -11.73 -0.24 -5.07
N GLY A 218 -10.49 -0.09 -4.62
CA GLY A 218 -9.29 -0.04 -5.45
C GLY A 218 -8.88 1.36 -5.89
N ILE A 219 -9.74 2.37 -5.69
CA ILE A 219 -9.39 3.77 -5.94
C ILE A 219 -8.56 4.34 -4.78
N THR A 220 -7.60 5.20 -5.09
CA THR A 220 -6.75 5.84 -4.07
C THR A 220 -7.56 6.71 -3.11
N CYS A 221 -7.22 6.61 -1.83
CA CYS A 221 -7.89 7.34 -0.75
C CYS A 221 -6.88 7.98 0.19
N GLY A 222 -7.25 9.10 0.82
CA GLY A 222 -6.51 9.72 1.92
C GLY A 222 -7.17 9.51 3.28
N ALA A 223 -8.48 9.29 3.30
CA ALA A 223 -9.28 9.02 4.49
C ALA A 223 -10.33 7.94 4.25
N SER A 224 -10.81 7.33 5.33
CA SER A 224 -11.79 6.23 5.27
C SER A 224 -13.16 6.65 4.74
N ASP A 225 -13.56 7.89 5.01
CA ASP A 225 -14.85 8.43 4.57
C ASP A 225 -14.93 8.62 3.05
N GLU A 226 -13.79 8.70 2.37
CA GLU A 226 -13.75 8.80 0.90
C GLU A 226 -14.27 7.52 0.23
N CYS A 227 -14.28 6.39 0.94
CA CYS A 227 -14.53 5.08 0.40
C CYS A 227 -15.97 4.64 0.65
N MET A 228 -16.60 4.03 -0.35
CA MET A 228 -17.96 3.51 -0.21
C MET A 228 -18.05 2.43 0.90
N SER A 229 -16.96 1.70 1.13
CA SER A 229 -16.82 0.72 2.21
C SER A 229 -16.55 1.34 3.59
N GLY A 230 -16.19 2.62 3.65
CA GLY A 230 -15.68 3.27 4.84
C GLY A 230 -14.30 2.76 5.28
N GLN A 231 -13.51 2.14 4.38
CA GLN A 231 -12.20 1.58 4.70
C GLN A 231 -11.11 2.14 3.79
N CYS A 232 -10.20 2.92 4.39
CA CYS A 232 -8.94 3.34 3.77
C CYS A 232 -7.76 2.89 4.66
N PRO A 233 -7.48 1.57 4.75
CA PRO A 233 -6.41 1.08 5.60
C PRO A 233 -5.04 1.51 5.04
N SER A 234 -4.09 1.74 5.93
CA SER A 234 -2.68 1.86 5.54
C SER A 234 -2.23 0.57 4.86
N ASN A 235 -1.46 0.65 3.78
CA ASN A 235 -0.73 -0.48 3.20
C ASN A 235 0.73 -0.56 3.67
N GLY A 236 1.15 0.32 4.59
CA GLY A 236 2.54 0.43 5.00
C GLY A 236 3.14 1.82 4.75
N THR A 237 4.34 2.03 5.26
CA THR A 237 5.03 3.31 5.10
C THR A 237 5.44 3.52 3.64
N GLY A 238 5.05 4.64 3.06
CA GLY A 238 5.40 5.00 1.67
C GLY A 238 4.59 4.26 0.59
N GLN A 239 3.53 3.55 0.98
CA GLN A 239 2.66 2.82 0.05
C GLN A 239 1.38 3.59 -0.25
N PRO A 240 0.85 3.51 -1.49
CA PRO A 240 -0.43 4.10 -1.83
C PRO A 240 -1.54 3.44 -1.01
N GLN A 241 -2.44 4.26 -0.48
CA GLN A 241 -3.66 3.82 0.19
C GLN A 241 -4.79 3.75 -0.84
N VAL A 242 -5.60 2.71 -0.77
CA VAL A 242 -6.74 2.50 -1.65
C VAL A 242 -7.96 2.08 -0.84
N CYS A 243 -9.15 2.45 -1.33
CA CYS A 243 -10.42 2.04 -0.76
C CYS A 243 -10.52 0.52 -0.77
N CYS A 244 -10.81 -0.06 0.39
CA CYS A 244 -10.78 -1.49 0.56
C CYS A 244 -12.17 -2.05 0.83
N ASN A 245 -12.48 -3.21 0.28
CA ASN A 245 -13.78 -3.86 0.43
C ASN A 245 -14.14 -4.22 1.88
N THR A 246 -13.14 -4.31 2.76
CA THR A 246 -13.29 -4.63 4.18
C THR A 246 -12.15 -4.06 5.01
N ALA A 247 -12.28 -4.12 6.34
CA ALA A 247 -11.23 -3.71 7.24
C ALA A 247 -9.96 -4.55 7.03
N CYS A 248 -8.85 -3.90 6.67
CA CYS A 248 -7.59 -4.55 6.33
C CYS A 248 -6.43 -4.09 7.22
N ASN A 249 -6.65 -4.12 8.53
CA ASN A 249 -5.70 -3.58 9.51
C ASN A 249 -4.71 -4.62 10.04
N ALA A 250 -4.86 -5.90 9.67
CA ALA A 250 -3.89 -6.92 10.03
C ALA A 250 -2.52 -6.64 9.38
N GLY A 251 -1.44 -6.95 10.09
CA GLY A 251 -0.07 -6.65 9.68
C GLY A 251 0.30 -7.26 8.33
N CYS A 252 -0.04 -8.54 8.12
CA CYS A 252 0.22 -9.26 6.89
C CYS A 252 -0.95 -9.25 5.91
N LYS A 253 -1.70 -8.15 5.87
CA LYS A 253 -2.75 -7.93 4.88
C LYS A 253 -2.62 -6.56 4.23
N ALA A 254 -2.93 -6.47 2.95
CA ALA A 254 -2.93 -5.23 2.18
C ALA A 254 -4.08 -5.25 1.16
N CYS A 255 -4.45 -4.08 0.64
CA CYS A 255 -5.50 -3.94 -0.37
C CYS A 255 -4.97 -3.54 -1.74
N ILE A 256 -3.67 -3.67 -1.98
CA ILE A 256 -3.04 -3.36 -3.27
C ILE A 256 -2.47 -4.61 -3.92
N ALA A 257 -2.67 -4.74 -5.23
CA ALA A 257 -2.19 -5.83 -6.05
C ALA A 257 -0.65 -5.85 -6.14
N ALA A 258 0.02 -4.72 -5.88
CA ALA A 258 1.48 -4.67 -5.85
C ALA A 258 2.11 -5.48 -4.70
N MET A 259 1.34 -5.79 -3.65
CA MET A 259 1.82 -6.47 -2.44
C MET A 259 1.11 -7.80 -2.18
N THR A 260 0.10 -8.12 -3.00
CA THR A 260 -0.76 -9.28 -2.80
C THR A 260 -1.06 -9.92 -4.14
N ALA A 261 -1.44 -11.18 -4.13
CA ALA A 261 -2.01 -11.83 -5.31
C ALA A 261 -3.45 -11.37 -5.66
N GLY A 262 -4.02 -10.42 -4.89
CA GLY A 262 -5.37 -9.90 -5.08
C GLY A 262 -5.44 -8.72 -6.05
N ASN A 263 -6.67 -8.29 -6.35
CA ASN A 263 -6.91 -7.05 -7.09
C ASN A 263 -6.86 -5.84 -6.14
N ASP A 264 -6.56 -4.66 -6.68
CA ASP A 264 -6.67 -3.41 -5.91
C ASP A 264 -8.07 -3.27 -5.31
N GLY A 265 -8.11 -2.91 -4.03
CA GLY A 265 -9.32 -2.79 -3.23
C GLY A 265 -9.80 -4.06 -2.55
N VAL A 266 -9.14 -5.20 -2.75
CA VAL A 266 -9.50 -6.45 -2.06
C VAL A 266 -8.50 -6.77 -0.97
N CYS A 267 -8.94 -6.76 0.30
CA CYS A 267 -8.07 -7.12 1.42
C CYS A 267 -7.59 -8.56 1.28
N SER A 268 -6.30 -8.70 1.01
CA SER A 268 -5.65 -9.98 0.71
C SER A 268 -4.40 -10.16 1.55
N ASP A 269 -3.93 -11.40 1.64
CA ASP A 269 -2.68 -11.70 2.33
C ASP A 269 -1.50 -11.08 1.57
N VAL A 270 -0.60 -10.45 2.32
CA VAL A 270 0.67 -9.93 1.79
C VAL A 270 1.52 -11.10 1.29
N ASP A 271 2.18 -10.90 0.16
CA ASP A 271 3.06 -11.89 -0.43
C ASP A 271 4.22 -12.27 0.52
N VAL A 272 4.60 -13.55 0.49
CA VAL A 272 5.61 -14.11 1.40
C VAL A 272 6.92 -13.35 1.31
N GLY A 273 7.50 -13.01 2.46
CA GLY A 273 8.79 -12.32 2.57
C GLY A 273 8.71 -10.79 2.59
N GLN A 274 7.51 -10.21 2.55
CA GLN A 274 7.31 -8.77 2.70
C GLN A 274 6.72 -8.45 4.08
N ASP A 275 7.06 -7.30 4.67
CA ASP A 275 6.35 -6.72 5.82
C ASP A 275 6.19 -5.21 5.62
N PRO A 276 5.22 -4.79 4.80
CA PRO A 276 5.11 -3.38 4.43
C PRO A 276 4.62 -2.50 5.59
N LYS A 277 3.96 -3.10 6.59
CA LYS A 277 3.42 -2.41 7.76
C LYS A 277 4.35 -2.42 8.95
N ASP A 278 5.51 -3.06 8.86
CA ASP A 278 6.46 -3.24 9.98
C ASP A 278 5.72 -3.82 11.20
N ALA A 279 4.86 -4.80 10.93
CA ALA A 279 3.95 -5.40 11.90
C ALA A 279 4.49 -6.71 12.47
N CYS A 280 5.43 -7.34 11.79
CA CYS A 280 6.14 -8.54 12.19
C CYS A 280 7.49 -8.13 12.76
N THR A 281 7.64 -8.22 14.08
CA THR A 281 8.90 -7.88 14.71
C THR A 281 9.85 -9.06 14.70
N ASP A 282 11.05 -8.91 14.14
CA ASP A 282 12.15 -9.83 14.40
C ASP A 282 12.42 -9.85 15.91
N THR A 283 12.11 -10.99 16.51
CA THR A 283 12.56 -11.28 17.87
C THR A 283 13.24 -12.62 17.88
N ALA A 284 14.57 -12.58 17.85
CA ALA A 284 15.41 -13.75 18.12
C ALA A 284 14.99 -14.54 19.38
N THR A 285 14.31 -13.94 20.35
CA THR A 285 13.79 -14.68 21.52
C THR A 285 12.61 -15.61 21.20
N ASN A 286 11.82 -15.30 20.17
CA ASN A 286 10.52 -15.93 19.90
C ASN A 286 10.41 -16.56 18.51
N CYS A 287 11.52 -16.67 17.77
CA CYS A 287 11.55 -17.32 16.46
C CYS A 287 10.55 -16.71 15.45
N GLN A 288 10.28 -15.42 15.56
CA GLN A 288 9.49 -14.65 14.59
C GLN A 288 10.42 -13.83 13.71
N ALA A 289 10.16 -13.87 12.40
CA ALA A 289 10.87 -13.10 11.41
C ALA A 289 10.17 -11.78 11.09
N ASP A 290 10.94 -10.79 10.66
CA ASP A 290 10.48 -9.50 10.13
C ASP A 290 9.96 -9.63 8.69
N ALA A 291 8.98 -10.52 8.52
CA ALA A 291 8.37 -10.85 7.24
C ALA A 291 7.02 -11.54 7.41
N CYS A 292 6.15 -11.41 6.41
CA CYS A 292 4.92 -12.19 6.32
C CYS A 292 5.13 -13.58 5.70
N ALA A 293 4.35 -14.55 6.19
CA ALA A 293 4.22 -15.88 5.64
C ALA A 293 2.83 -16.09 5.00
N ALA A 294 2.67 -17.24 4.34
CA ALA A 294 1.40 -17.61 3.73
C ALA A 294 0.26 -17.63 4.78
N GLY A 295 -0.92 -17.16 4.39
CA GLY A 295 -2.10 -17.10 5.26
C GLY A 295 -2.24 -15.79 6.05
N GLY A 296 -1.43 -14.78 5.75
CA GLY A 296 -1.55 -13.45 6.35
C GLY A 296 -1.14 -13.42 7.81
N VAL A 297 -0.12 -14.22 8.16
CA VAL A 297 0.50 -14.27 9.49
C VAL A 297 1.99 -13.93 9.37
N CYS A 298 2.60 -13.49 10.46
CA CYS A 298 4.05 -13.30 10.50
C CYS A 298 4.77 -14.63 10.30
N ALA A 299 5.87 -14.58 9.56
CA ALA A 299 6.75 -15.71 9.35
C ALA A 299 7.51 -16.05 10.63
N ASN A 300 7.86 -17.32 10.74
CA ASN A 300 8.78 -17.79 11.75
C ASN A 300 10.19 -17.88 11.16
N GLU A 301 11.20 -17.73 12.01
CA GLU A 301 12.60 -18.01 11.69
C GLU A 301 12.80 -19.47 11.27
N THR A 302 13.94 -19.77 10.63
CA THR A 302 14.19 -21.12 10.12
C THR A 302 14.42 -22.08 11.29
N ALA A 303 13.89 -23.30 11.19
CA ALA A 303 14.14 -24.33 12.20
C ALA A 303 15.65 -24.58 12.35
N GLY A 304 16.15 -24.50 13.58
CA GLY A 304 17.58 -24.58 13.91
C GLY A 304 18.28 -23.23 14.12
N ASP A 305 17.63 -22.11 13.76
CA ASP A 305 18.16 -20.78 14.07
C ASP A 305 18.22 -20.57 15.59
N ALA A 306 19.25 -19.85 16.03
CA ALA A 306 19.48 -19.58 17.45
C ALA A 306 18.40 -18.65 17.99
N CYS A 307 17.84 -19.01 19.14
CA CYS A 307 16.84 -18.19 19.81
C CYS A 307 17.09 -18.10 21.32
N GLY A 308 16.24 -17.36 22.03
CA GLY A 308 16.19 -17.42 23.49
C GLY A 308 17.52 -17.13 24.19
N SER A 309 17.88 -17.98 25.14
CA SER A 309 19.11 -17.81 25.92
C SER A 309 20.30 -18.46 25.21
N GLY A 310 21.47 -17.82 25.29
CA GLY A 310 22.72 -18.40 24.76
C GLY A 310 23.13 -19.69 25.48
N PRO A 311 24.04 -20.49 24.90
CA PRO A 311 24.55 -21.70 25.54
C PRO A 311 25.18 -21.35 26.89
N MET A 312 24.98 -22.20 27.89
CA MET A 312 25.58 -22.04 29.21
C MET A 312 26.23 -23.34 29.68
N CYS A 313 27.47 -23.26 30.12
CA CYS A 313 28.21 -24.38 30.68
C CYS A 313 28.65 -24.04 32.10
N ALA A 314 28.28 -24.88 33.06
CA ALA A 314 28.69 -24.77 34.45
C ALA A 314 29.20 -26.12 34.97
N GLY A 315 30.42 -26.13 35.52
CA GLY A 315 31.07 -27.35 36.02
C GLY A 315 31.38 -28.33 34.88
N SER A 316 30.47 -29.28 34.66
CA SER A 316 30.55 -30.29 33.59
C SER A 316 29.19 -30.52 32.92
N THR A 317 28.29 -29.54 33.01
CA THR A 317 26.96 -29.59 32.40
C THR A 317 26.84 -28.46 31.41
N LEU A 318 26.58 -28.80 30.15
CA LEU A 318 26.32 -27.87 29.07
C LEU A 318 24.82 -27.82 28.79
N ASN A 319 24.26 -26.63 28.86
CA ASN A 319 23.01 -26.29 28.22
C ASN A 319 23.31 -25.76 26.82
N PRO A 320 22.87 -26.44 25.74
CA PRO A 320 23.05 -25.97 24.38
C PRO A 320 22.35 -24.64 24.11
N GLN A 321 22.69 -24.00 22.99
CA GLN A 321 21.96 -22.87 22.44
C GLN A 321 20.50 -23.27 22.20
N ASP A 322 19.54 -22.45 22.64
CA ASP A 322 18.13 -22.67 22.31
C ASP A 322 17.93 -22.46 20.79
N THR A 323 17.09 -23.28 20.18
CA THR A 323 16.86 -23.24 18.73
C THR A 323 15.39 -23.20 18.37
N CYS A 324 15.06 -22.52 17.28
CA CYS A 324 13.72 -22.51 16.73
C CYS A 324 13.30 -23.88 16.22
N ASP A 325 12.09 -24.32 16.55
CA ASP A 325 11.47 -25.48 15.91
C ASP A 325 10.71 -25.08 14.64
N ALA A 326 10.21 -26.08 13.90
CA ALA A 326 9.43 -25.86 12.68
C ALA A 326 8.06 -25.19 12.93
N ALA A 327 7.61 -25.10 14.17
CA ALA A 327 6.38 -24.42 14.56
C ALA A 327 6.62 -22.95 14.97
N GLY A 328 7.88 -22.48 14.98
CA GLY A 328 8.25 -21.14 15.43
C GLY A 328 8.28 -20.99 16.95
N ALA A 329 8.43 -22.08 17.69
CA ALA A 329 8.67 -21.99 19.12
C ALA A 329 10.16 -22.09 19.39
N CYS A 330 10.65 -21.21 20.28
CA CYS A 330 12.01 -21.31 20.78
C CYS A 330 12.12 -22.48 21.76
N GLN A 331 12.83 -23.53 21.35
CA GLN A 331 12.98 -24.74 22.14
C GLN A 331 14.30 -24.70 22.91
N GLY A 332 14.18 -24.89 24.22
CA GLY A 332 15.33 -24.96 25.12
C GLY A 332 16.20 -26.17 24.81
N GLY A 333 17.52 -25.96 24.78
CA GLY A 333 18.47 -27.07 24.80
C GLY A 333 18.23 -27.98 26.01
N THR A 334 18.39 -29.29 25.86
CA THR A 334 18.36 -30.19 27.03
C THR A 334 19.74 -30.18 27.68
N ALA A 335 19.83 -29.68 28.90
CA ALA A 335 21.07 -29.70 29.67
C ALA A 335 21.61 -31.13 29.81
N ALA A 336 22.86 -31.34 29.40
CA ALA A 336 23.52 -32.64 29.42
C ALA A 336 24.92 -32.53 30.02
N ALA A 337 25.42 -33.65 30.53
CA ALA A 337 26.84 -33.74 30.91
C ALA A 337 27.71 -33.54 29.67
N CYS A 338 28.83 -32.85 29.84
CA CYS A 338 29.84 -32.72 28.81
C CYS A 338 30.27 -34.12 28.30
N PRO A 339 30.40 -34.31 26.97
CA PRO A 339 30.84 -35.58 26.40
C PRO A 339 32.16 -36.05 27.01
N ASP A 340 32.38 -37.36 27.03
CA ASP A 340 33.63 -38.01 27.46
C ASP A 340 34.13 -37.59 28.85
N ASN A 341 33.21 -37.15 29.73
CA ASN A 341 33.48 -36.69 31.09
C ASN A 341 34.42 -35.48 31.17
N PHE A 342 34.39 -34.61 30.15
CA PHE A 342 35.09 -33.34 30.18
C PHE A 342 34.42 -32.32 31.11
N ALA A 343 35.18 -31.34 31.60
CA ALA A 343 34.65 -30.16 32.25
C ALA A 343 34.28 -29.08 31.21
N CYS A 344 33.61 -28.03 31.68
CA CYS A 344 33.33 -26.84 30.88
C CYS A 344 34.63 -26.09 30.53
N ASN A 345 34.79 -25.78 29.24
CA ASN A 345 35.80 -24.86 28.71
C ASN A 345 35.19 -23.45 28.61
N GLY A 346 35.19 -22.74 29.73
CA GLY A 346 34.54 -21.44 29.84
C GLY A 346 33.02 -21.56 30.00
N ALA A 347 32.31 -20.47 29.72
CA ALA A 347 30.89 -20.33 30.06
C ALA A 347 29.93 -20.96 29.04
N THR A 348 30.39 -21.44 27.87
CA THR A 348 29.50 -21.79 26.75
C THR A 348 29.84 -23.11 26.06
N ALA A 349 30.93 -23.78 26.45
CA ALA A 349 31.42 -24.97 25.76
C ALA A 349 32.04 -25.98 26.73
N CYS A 350 32.11 -27.24 26.32
CA CYS A 350 32.90 -28.28 26.98
C CYS A 350 34.33 -28.32 26.44
N PHE A 351 35.28 -28.82 27.21
CA PHE A 351 36.50 -29.37 26.62
C PHE A 351 36.14 -30.57 25.72
N SER A 352 36.93 -30.83 24.69
CA SER A 352 36.70 -31.91 23.74
C SER A 352 38.01 -32.48 23.21
N GLY A 353 38.00 -33.74 22.77
CA GLY A 353 39.17 -34.41 22.22
C GLY A 353 40.00 -35.06 23.32
N THR A 354 41.15 -34.49 23.66
CA THR A 354 42.05 -35.05 24.69
C THR A 354 42.28 -34.05 25.80
N CYS A 355 42.24 -34.52 27.06
CA CYS A 355 42.70 -33.73 28.19
C CYS A 355 44.23 -33.57 28.15
N ALA A 356 44.70 -32.41 28.56
CA ALA A 356 46.11 -32.08 28.79
C ALA A 356 46.38 -31.78 30.28
N ASP A 357 45.34 -31.58 31.08
CA ASP A 357 45.40 -31.33 32.52
C ASP A 357 44.20 -31.98 33.22
N HIS A 358 44.39 -32.41 34.47
CA HIS A 358 43.33 -32.92 35.34
C HIS A 358 42.11 -31.97 35.46
N VAL A 359 42.33 -30.64 35.42
CA VAL A 359 41.24 -29.64 35.54
C VAL A 359 40.28 -29.64 34.36
N GLN A 360 40.69 -30.21 33.22
CA GLN A 360 39.85 -30.30 32.03
C GLN A 360 38.84 -31.44 32.12
N CYS A 361 38.96 -32.31 33.12
CA CYS A 361 38.03 -33.41 33.36
C CYS A 361 36.96 -33.01 34.39
N ALA A 362 35.76 -33.55 34.22
CA ALA A 362 34.64 -33.36 35.12
C ALA A 362 35.00 -33.79 36.56
N ALA A 363 34.27 -33.25 37.55
CA ALA A 363 34.47 -33.65 38.93
C ALA A 363 34.29 -35.17 39.10
N GLY A 364 35.28 -35.81 39.73
CA GLY A 364 35.33 -37.28 39.84
C GLY A 364 36.12 -37.98 38.72
N PHE A 365 36.71 -37.23 37.79
CA PHE A 365 37.57 -37.74 36.72
C PHE A 365 38.97 -37.11 36.78
N PHE A 366 39.96 -37.76 36.17
CA PHE A 366 41.34 -37.32 36.07
C PHE A 366 41.85 -37.56 34.63
N CYS A 367 42.85 -36.80 34.19
CA CYS A 367 43.42 -36.94 32.86
C CYS A 367 44.42 -38.09 32.76
N GLY A 368 44.11 -39.13 31.98
CA GLY A 368 44.99 -40.28 31.80
C GLY A 368 46.30 -39.89 31.11
N GLY A 369 47.42 -40.49 31.55
CA GLY A 369 48.76 -40.22 31.01
C GLY A 369 49.37 -38.87 31.38
N PHE A 370 48.60 -37.93 31.94
CA PHE A 370 49.15 -36.65 32.41
C PHE A 370 49.96 -36.86 33.70
N MET A 371 51.19 -36.33 33.72
CA MET A 371 52.15 -36.52 34.83
C MET A 371 52.40 -37.98 35.25
N GLY A 372 52.23 -38.93 34.33
CA GLY A 372 52.40 -40.35 34.60
C GLY A 372 51.19 -41.03 35.26
N ALA A 373 50.04 -40.35 35.28
CA ALA A 373 48.78 -40.94 35.73
C ALA A 373 48.41 -42.18 34.90
N GLY A 374 47.80 -43.17 35.55
CA GLY A 374 47.29 -44.37 34.88
C GLY A 374 46.20 -44.08 33.83
N GLY A 375 45.75 -45.10 33.12
CA GLY A 375 44.69 -44.99 32.10
C GLY A 375 45.18 -44.64 30.70
N THR A 376 44.25 -44.42 29.77
CA THR A 376 44.55 -44.06 28.38
C THR A 376 44.96 -42.59 28.31
N ALA A 377 46.09 -42.31 27.64
CA ALA A 377 46.61 -40.96 27.52
C ALA A 377 45.60 -40.02 26.82
N GLY A 378 45.23 -38.93 27.48
CA GLY A 378 44.29 -37.94 26.95
C GLY A 378 42.81 -38.19 27.26
N ASP A 379 42.46 -39.32 27.90
CA ASP A 379 41.08 -39.62 28.28
C ASP A 379 40.77 -39.18 29.72
N CYS A 380 39.59 -38.59 29.94
CA CYS A 380 39.09 -38.31 31.27
C CYS A 380 38.58 -39.60 31.93
N THR A 381 39.42 -40.19 32.78
CA THR A 381 39.20 -41.47 33.44
C THR A 381 38.63 -41.27 34.84
N ALA A 382 37.70 -42.13 35.27
CA ALA A 382 37.09 -42.03 36.59
C ALA A 382 38.14 -42.18 37.70
N LYS A 383 38.06 -41.33 38.73
CA LYS A 383 38.93 -41.40 39.90
C LYS A 383 38.76 -42.72 40.66
N LEU A 384 39.86 -43.19 41.19
CA LEU A 384 40.02 -44.45 41.90
C LEU A 384 39.50 -44.34 43.35
N ALA A 385 38.90 -45.44 43.82
CA ALA A 385 38.45 -45.57 45.20
C ALA A 385 39.63 -45.86 46.15
N ASN A 386 39.44 -45.61 47.45
CA ASN A 386 40.43 -45.94 48.47
C ASN A 386 40.82 -47.43 48.40
N GLY A 387 42.14 -47.70 48.48
CA GLY A 387 42.72 -49.03 48.37
C GLY A 387 43.07 -49.48 46.95
N GLN A 388 42.76 -48.68 45.92
CA GLN A 388 43.23 -48.93 44.56
C GLN A 388 44.63 -48.35 44.33
N THR A 389 45.40 -48.99 43.44
CA THR A 389 46.75 -48.54 43.10
C THR A 389 46.73 -47.26 42.28
N CYS A 390 47.52 -46.27 42.65
CA CYS A 390 47.62 -44.96 41.99
C CYS A 390 49.08 -44.59 41.72
N ALA A 391 49.33 -43.74 40.71
CA ALA A 391 50.64 -43.16 40.45
C ALA A 391 50.74 -41.69 40.90
N VAL A 392 49.65 -40.92 40.77
CA VAL A 392 49.55 -39.54 41.26
C VAL A 392 48.33 -39.32 42.16
N ASN A 393 48.34 -38.23 42.93
CA ASN A 393 47.28 -37.92 43.90
C ASN A 393 45.91 -37.73 43.23
N GLU A 394 45.89 -37.09 42.08
CA GLU A 394 44.69 -36.69 41.35
C GLU A 394 43.89 -37.87 40.81
N GLU A 395 44.52 -39.05 40.68
CA GLU A 395 43.85 -40.31 40.36
C GLU A 395 42.87 -40.72 41.45
N CYS A 396 43.09 -40.33 42.71
CA CYS A 396 42.29 -40.78 43.84
C CYS A 396 41.10 -39.86 44.10
N THR A 397 39.96 -40.45 44.45
CA THR A 397 38.76 -39.72 44.92
C THR A 397 39.04 -38.85 46.15
N SER A 398 39.96 -39.26 47.02
CA SER A 398 40.48 -38.51 48.17
C SER A 398 41.52 -37.44 47.82
N ASN A 399 42.00 -37.40 46.57
CA ASN A 399 43.14 -36.61 46.13
C ASN A 399 44.45 -36.92 46.90
N ASN A 400 44.60 -38.15 47.39
CA ASN A 400 45.72 -38.60 48.21
C ASN A 400 46.22 -39.98 47.77
N CYS A 401 47.36 -40.01 47.06
CA CYS A 401 48.05 -41.24 46.69
C CYS A 401 49.24 -41.46 47.62
N ASN A 402 49.10 -42.37 48.59
CA ASN A 402 50.14 -42.66 49.58
C ASN A 402 50.62 -44.11 49.41
N ALA A 403 51.95 -44.28 49.33
CA ALA A 403 52.56 -45.59 49.14
C ALA A 403 51.97 -46.38 47.94
N LEU A 404 51.74 -45.68 46.82
CA LEU A 404 51.15 -46.22 45.58
C LEU A 404 49.70 -46.72 45.73
N MET A 405 48.97 -46.31 46.78
CA MET A 405 47.56 -46.62 46.96
C MET A 405 46.74 -45.40 47.36
N CYS A 406 45.50 -45.33 46.89
CA CYS A 406 44.57 -44.28 47.29
C CYS A 406 44.23 -44.41 48.78
N ALA A 407 44.58 -43.40 49.55
CA ALA A 407 44.35 -43.32 50.97
C ALA A 407 43.28 -42.27 51.29
N PRO A 408 42.53 -42.40 52.39
CA PRO A 408 41.55 -41.40 52.79
C PRO A 408 42.14 -40.01 53.02
#